data_AF-W7UKT2-F1
#
_entry.id   AF-W7UKT2-F1
#
_cell.length_a   1.000
_cell.length_b   1.000
_cell.length_c   1.000
_cell.angle_alpha   90.00
_cell.angle_beta   90.00
_cell.angle_gamma   90.00
#
_symmetry.space_group_name_H-M   'P 1'
#
loop_
_entity.id
_entity.type
_entity.pdbx_description
1 polymer ?
#
loop_
_entity_poly.entity_id
_entity_poly.type
_entity_poly.pdbx_seq_one_letter_code
_entity_poly.pdbx_strand_id
1 'polypeptide(L)' 'MLDHTEIKKGDRVRHRLFGKGTVTDTLSLGDDTVVTIEFDSGVTKKLCVVVSDLEYADDMPEQKNS' A
#
# COMPACT_ATOMS: atom_id res chain seq x y z
N MET A 1 5.98 6.65 -10.35
CA MET A 1 6.65 6.44 -9.05
C MET A 1 5.62 6.78 -8.00
N LEU A 2 5.38 5.90 -7.02
CA LEU A 2 4.51 6.21 -5.90
C LEU A 2 5.14 7.35 -5.10
N ASP A 3 4.41 8.44 -4.89
CA ASP A 3 4.71 9.32 -3.76
C ASP A 3 4.48 8.48 -2.50
N HIS A 4 5.57 8.14 -1.80
CA HIS A 4 5.61 7.21 -0.67
C HIS A 4 4.76 7.64 0.55
N THR A 5 4.05 8.75 0.43
CA THR A 5 3.40 9.50 1.49
C THR A 5 1.88 9.27 1.56
N GLU A 6 1.27 8.59 0.58
CA GLU A 6 -0.20 8.53 0.46
C GLU A 6 -0.84 7.15 0.61
N ILE A 7 -0.07 6.09 0.94
CA ILE A 7 -0.68 4.78 1.21
C ILE A 7 -1.38 4.80 2.57
N LYS A 8 -2.70 4.57 2.55
CA LYS A 8 -3.55 4.57 3.73
C LYS A 8 -4.27 3.23 3.91
N LYS A 9 -4.73 2.98 5.14
CA LYS A 9 -5.58 1.83 5.45
C LYS A 9 -6.83 1.83 4.55
N GLY A 10 -7.10 0.69 3.92
CA GLY A 10 -8.17 0.50 2.95
C GLY A 10 -7.71 0.56 1.49
N ASP A 11 -6.50 1.06 1.22
CA ASP A 11 -5.98 1.11 -0.15
C ASP A 11 -5.72 -0.30 -0.69
N ARG A 12 -5.99 -0.44 -1.99
CA ARG A 12 -5.69 -1.67 -2.73
C ARG A 12 -4.34 -1.51 -3.43
N VAL A 13 -3.40 -2.35 -3.05
CA VAL A 13 -2.02 -2.33 -3.58
C VAL A 13 -1.70 -3.65 -4.25
N ARG A 14 -0.80 -3.62 -5.22
CA ARG A 14 -0.26 -4.77 -5.92
C ARG A 14 1.23 -4.83 -5.67
N HIS A 15 1.67 -5.94 -5.09
CA HIS A 15 3.09 -6.26 -5.00
C HIS A 15 3.47 -7.20 -6.13
N ARG A 16 4.61 -6.97 -6.78
CA ARG A 16 5.06 -7.79 -7.92
C ARG A 16 5.13 -9.30 -7.63
N LEU A 17 5.51 -9.68 -6.41
CA LEU A 17 5.66 -11.10 -6.02
C LEU A 17 4.40 -11.72 -5.39
N PHE A 18 3.59 -10.92 -4.69
CA PHE A 18 2.47 -11.43 -3.88
C PHE A 18 1.11 -11.15 -4.50
N GLY A 19 1.05 -10.36 -5.58
CA GLY A 19 -0.17 -9.97 -6.24
C GLY A 19 -0.89 -8.84 -5.52
N LYS A 20 -2.23 -8.82 -5.64
CA LYS A 20 -3.08 -7.77 -5.06
C LYS A 20 -3.33 -8.02 -3.57
N GLY A 21 -3.47 -6.95 -2.82
CA GLY A 21 -3.77 -6.96 -1.39
C GLY A 21 -4.37 -5.65 -0.91
N THR A 22 -4.91 -5.68 0.32
CA THR A 22 -5.48 -4.51 0.99
C THR A 22 -4.61 -4.09 2.14
N VAL A 23 -4.36 -2.79 2.25
CA VAL A 23 -3.69 -2.22 3.41
C VAL A 23 -4.64 -2.28 4.61
N THR A 24 -4.29 -3.06 5.63
CA THR A 24 -5.08 -3.20 6.86
C THR A 24 -4.59 -2.29 7.97
N ASP A 25 -3.35 -1.81 7.89
CA ASP A 25 -2.74 -0.92 8.88
C ASP A 25 -1.61 -0.09 8.25
N THR A 26 -1.37 1.11 8.80
CA THR A 26 -0.32 2.02 8.34
C THR A 26 0.35 2.68 9.54
N LEU A 27 1.67 2.57 9.62
CA LEU A 27 2.50 3.12 10.68
C LEU A 27 3.53 4.06 10.08
N SER A 28 3.40 5.35 10.37
CA SER A 28 4.36 6.38 9.97
C SER A 28 5.51 6.43 10.99
N LEU A 29 6.73 6.18 10.53
CA LEU A 29 7.97 6.18 11.30
C LEU A 29 8.89 7.27 10.73
N GLY A 30 8.66 8.52 11.12
CA GLY A 30 9.43 9.67 10.60
C GLY A 30 9.18 9.82 9.10
N ASP A 31 10.25 9.70 8.30
CA ASP A 31 10.20 9.74 6.83
C ASP A 31 9.78 8.41 6.18
N ASP A 32 9.75 7.31 6.96
CA ASP A 32 9.37 5.99 6.47
C ASP A 32 7.90 5.69 6.78
N THR A 33 7.19 5.06 5.84
CA THR A 33 5.85 4.52 6.09
C THR A 33 5.89 3.00 6.05
N VAL A 34 5.43 2.36 7.12
CA VAL A 34 5.30 0.89 7.20
C VAL A 34 3.83 0.51 7.09
N VAL A 35 3.48 -0.23 6.06
CA VAL A 35 2.12 -0.69 5.78
C VAL A 35 2.00 -2.18 6.11
N THR A 36 0.86 -2.57 6.68
CA THR A 36 0.47 -3.97 6.80
C THR A 36 -0.53 -4.26 5.69
N ILE A 37 -0.22 -5.24 4.85
CA ILE A 37 -1.03 -5.61 3.70
C ILE A 37 -1.48 -7.06 3.87
N GLU A 38 -2.79 -7.28 3.75
CA GLU A 38 -3.40 -8.59 3.60
C GLU A 38 -3.57 -8.88 2.10
N PHE A 39 -2.75 -9.79 1.58
CA PHE A 39 -2.79 -10.20 0.17
C PHE A 39 -3.91 -11.20 -0.06
N ASP A 40 -4.50 -11.17 -1.27
CA ASP A 40 -5.59 -12.07 -1.68
C ASP A 40 -5.19 -13.55 -1.66
N SER A 41 -3.88 -13.82 -1.64
CA SER A 41 -3.32 -15.15 -1.42
C SER A 41 -3.53 -15.68 0.00
N GLY A 42 -4.10 -14.88 0.91
CA GLY A 42 -4.27 -15.19 2.35
C GLY A 42 -3.02 -14.92 3.18
N VAL A 43 -2.04 -14.19 2.64
CA VAL A 43 -0.77 -13.88 3.34
C VAL A 43 -0.81 -12.44 3.82
N THR A 44 -0.50 -12.23 5.10
CA THR A 44 -0.33 -10.88 5.65
C THR A 44 1.17 -10.55 5.78
N LYS A 45 1.61 -9.42 5.22
CA LYS A 45 2.98 -8.93 5.33
C LYS A 45 3.01 -7.51 5.85
N LYS A 46 4.01 -7.21 6.67
CA LYS A 46 4.38 -5.84 7.05
C LYS A 46 5.54 -5.39 6.18
N LEU A 47 5.36 -4.30 5.44
CA LEU A 47 6.26 -3.83 4.39
C LEU A 47 6.53 -2.34 4.57
N CYS A 48 7.78 -1.90 4.37
CA CYS A 48 8.11 -0.48 4.35
C CYS A 48 7.97 0.06 2.92
N VAL A 49 7.17 1.10 2.74
CA VAL A 49 6.76 1.67 1.45
C VAL A 49 7.96 2.16 0.63
N VAL A 50 9.04 2.61 1.27
CA VAL A 50 10.25 3.11 0.59
C VAL A 50 11.02 2.00 -0.15
N VAL A 51 10.95 0.76 0.35
CA VAL A 51 11.76 -0.37 -0.15
C VAL A 51 10.94 -1.50 -0.76
N SER A 52 9.60 -1.38 -0.71
CA SER A 52 8.69 -2.41 -1.20
C SER A 52 8.21 -1.99 -2.58
N ASP A 53 8.47 -2.82 -3.58
CA ASP A 53 8.10 -2.64 -5.00
C ASP A 53 6.56 -2.80 -5.16
N LEU A 54 5.84 -1.85 -4.56
CA LEU A 54 4.39 -1.76 -4.49
C LEU A 54 3.90 -0.84 -5.62
N GLU A 55 2.76 -1.19 -6.19
CA GLU A 55 2.00 -0.40 -7.15
C GLU A 55 0.56 -0.26 -6.63
N TYR A 56 -0.19 0.78 -6.99
CA TYR A 56 -1.64 0.76 -6.76
C TYR A 56 -2.27 -0.34 -7.63
N ALA A 57 -3.19 -1.12 -7.05
CA ALA A 57 -3.76 -2.28 -7.74
C ALA A 57 -4.80 -1.92 -8.81
N ASP A 58 -5.33 -0.71 -8.74
CA ASP A 58 -6.35 -0.12 -9.61
C ASP A 58 -6.10 1.40 -9.71
N ASP A 59 -6.44 2.00 -10.86
CA ASP A 59 -6.39 3.44 -11.13
C ASP A 59 -7.03 4.21 -9.96
N MET A 60 -6.32 5.24 -9.48
CA MET A 60 -6.70 6.07 -8.34
C MET A 60 -8.20 6.37 -8.35
N PRO A 61 -8.95 6.18 -7.23
CA PRO A 61 -10.26 6.81 -7.14
C PRO A 61 -10.01 8.32 -7.25
N GLU A 62 -10.58 8.93 -8.29
CA GLU A 62 -10.53 10.36 -8.54
C GLU A 62 -10.78 11.11 -7.24
N GLN A 63 -9.72 11.76 -6.73
CA GLN A 63 -9.83 12.66 -5.60
C GLN A 63 -10.65 13.85 -6.08
N LYS A 64 -11.97 13.77 -5.95
CA LYS A 64 -12.88 14.89 -6.16
C LYS A 64 -12.66 15.89 -5.02
N ASN A 65 -11.66 16.73 -5.19
CA ASN A 65 -11.44 17.92 -4.38
C ASN A 65 -12.61 18.87 -4.65
N SER A 66 -13.45 19.13 -3.64
CA SER A 66 -14.63 20.01 -3.72
C SER A 66 -14.48 21.17 -2.73
#